data_AF-A0A1W9LLE9-F1
#
_entry.id   AF-A0A1W9LLE9-F1
#
_cell.length_a   1.000
_cell.length_b   1.000
_cell.length_c   1.000
_cell.angle_alpha   90.00
_cell.angle_beta   90.00
_cell.angle_gamma   90.00
#
_symmetry.space_group_name_H-M   'P 1'
#
loop_
_entity.id
_entity.type
_entity.pdbx_description
1 polymer ?
#
loop_
_entity_poly.entity_id
_entity_poly.type
_entity_poly.pdbx_seq_one_letter_code
_entity_poly.pdbx_strand_id
1 'polypeptide(L)'
;MGDVTLTLLDGKARVAEEVFGWSRSTVQLGIKEFESGLLCINDLSARRKPKTEEKFPELLGDIHAIMDPKSHAQSHLKTTLAYTNMTAQSVRLALVEECGWTEDELPVQRTICNILNRHHYRLRRVEKSQVKKKRR
;
A
#
# COMPACT_ATOMS: atom_id res chain seq x y z
N MET A 1 12.38 22.18 20.40
CA MET A 1 12.38 21.47 21.71
C MET A 1 13.74 21.63 22.39
N GLY A 2 14.85 21.28 21.73
CA GLY A 2 16.21 21.40 22.29
C GLY A 2 16.59 22.79 22.81
N ASP A 3 16.46 23.83 21.98
CA ASP A 3 16.73 25.23 22.35
C ASP A 3 15.99 25.67 23.64
N VAL A 4 14.67 25.42 23.68
CA VAL A 4 13.82 25.74 24.84
C VAL A 4 14.28 25.00 26.10
N THR A 5 14.70 23.75 25.99
CA THR A 5 15.20 23.00 27.14
C THR A 5 16.59 23.44 27.58
N LEU A 6 17.45 23.89 26.67
CA LEU A 6 18.77 24.43 26.99
C LEU A 6 18.65 25.79 27.68
N THR A 7 17.76 26.65 27.18
CA THR A 7 17.58 28.02 27.69
C THR A 7 16.80 28.09 29.00
N LEU A 8 15.75 27.27 29.16
CA LEU A 8 14.87 27.36 30.34
C LEU A 8 15.16 26.31 31.42
N LEU A 9 15.75 25.17 31.06
CA LEU A 9 15.87 24.00 31.96
C LEU A 9 17.31 23.45 32.06
N ASP A 10 18.33 24.23 31.70
CA ASP A 10 19.75 23.83 31.68
C ASP A 10 20.04 22.53 30.88
N GLY A 11 19.22 22.20 29.89
CA GLY A 11 19.32 20.95 29.13
C GLY A 11 18.91 19.68 29.90
N LYS A 12 18.29 19.81 31.08
CA LYS A 12 17.88 18.68 31.92
C LYS A 12 16.59 18.04 31.41
N ALA A 13 16.73 16.94 30.66
CA ALA A 13 15.60 16.20 30.09
C ALA A 13 14.58 15.68 31.13
N ARG A 14 15.01 15.39 32.36
CA ARG A 14 14.11 14.95 33.44
C ARG A 14 13.17 16.07 33.90
N VAL A 15 13.69 17.29 33.99
CA VAL A 15 12.89 18.47 34.36
C VAL A 15 11.93 18.84 33.24
N ALA A 16 12.34 18.65 31.98
CA ALA A 16 11.47 18.89 30.82
C ALA A 16 10.26 17.95 30.77
N GLU A 17 10.41 16.71 31.23
CA GLU A 17 9.29 15.79 31.37
C GLU A 17 8.31 16.24 32.46
N GLU A 18 8.81 16.68 33.60
CA GLU A 18 7.98 17.13 34.73
C GLU A 18 7.25 18.44 34.44
N VAL A 19 7.93 19.40 33.81
CA VAL A 19 7.41 20.76 33.55
C VAL A 19 6.57 20.82 32.28
N PHE A 20 7.04 20.20 31.19
CA PHE A 20 6.39 20.30 29.86
C PHE A 20 5.68 19.01 29.44
N GLY A 21 5.82 17.91 30.18
CA GLY A 21 5.28 16.60 29.77
C GLY A 21 6.02 15.97 28.59
N TRP A 22 7.23 16.44 28.27
CA TRP A 22 7.99 15.99 27.11
C TRP A 22 8.77 14.70 27.39
N SER A 23 8.73 13.75 26.45
CA SER A 23 9.49 12.51 26.62
C SER A 23 11.00 12.80 26.73
N ARG A 24 11.66 12.21 27.72
CA ARG A 24 13.10 12.41 27.97
C ARG A 24 13.95 12.10 26.72
N SER A 25 13.59 11.03 26.00
CA SER A 25 14.27 10.61 24.77
C SER A 25 14.11 11.62 23.64
N THR A 26 12.92 12.22 23.48
CA THR A 26 12.67 13.24 22.46
C THR A 26 13.40 14.53 22.78
N VAL A 27 13.46 14.92 24.07
CA VAL A 27 14.20 16.10 24.52
C VAL A 27 15.70 15.92 24.29
N GLN A 28 16.28 14.79 24.67
CA GLN A 28 17.70 14.50 24.44
C GLN A 28 18.06 14.49 22.95
N LEU A 29 17.19 13.93 22.10
CA LEU A 29 17.37 13.99 20.65
C LEU A 29 17.34 15.44 20.17
N GLY A 30 16.32 16.21 20.58
CA GLY A 30 16.16 17.61 20.19
C GLY A 30 17.30 18.51 20.66
N ILE A 31 17.90 18.25 21.82
CA ILE A 31 19.11 18.97 22.28
C ILE A 31 20.28 18.67 21.34
N LYS A 32 20.54 17.40 21.04
CA LYS A 32 21.64 17.00 20.13
C LYS A 32 21.44 17.52 18.70
N GLU A 33 20.20 17.51 18.20
CA GLU A 33 19.86 18.09 16.90
C GLU A 33 20.16 19.59 16.86
N PHE A 34 19.83 20.31 17.95
CA PHE A 34 20.11 21.73 18.07
C PHE A 34 21.62 22.03 18.16
N GLU A 35 22.37 21.28 18.98
CA GLU A 35 23.82 21.45 19.15
C GLU A 35 24.62 21.11 17.88
N SER A 36 24.20 20.07 17.15
CA SER A 36 24.88 19.62 15.92
C SER A 36 24.43 20.40 14.66
N GLY A 37 23.33 21.15 14.73
CA GLY A 37 22.71 21.79 13.57
C GLY A 37 22.11 20.81 12.56
N LEU A 38 22.02 19.52 12.91
CA LEU A 38 21.51 18.45 12.06
C LEU A 38 20.12 18.00 12.56
N LEU A 39 19.18 17.85 11.63
CA LEU A 39 17.87 17.29 11.91
C LEU A 39 17.92 15.76 11.73
N CYS A 40 17.63 15.01 12.78
CA CYS A 40 17.55 13.55 12.73
C CYS A 40 16.19 13.15 12.15
N ILE A 41 16.17 12.91 10.84
CA ILE A 41 14.97 12.44 10.14
C ILE A 41 14.74 10.97 10.49
N ASN A 42 13.65 10.69 11.19
CA ASN A 42 13.19 9.32 11.43
C ASN A 42 12.52 8.78 10.16
N ASP A 43 13.29 8.21 9.25
CA ASP A 43 12.75 7.61 8.03
C ASP A 43 12.03 6.28 8.35
N LEU A 44 10.71 6.39 8.50
CA LEU A 44 9.82 5.25 8.67
C LEU A 44 9.55 4.51 7.36
N SER A 45 9.77 5.17 6.21
CA SER A 45 9.44 4.61 4.90
C SER A 45 10.34 3.44 4.54
N ALA A 46 11.62 3.49 4.95
CA ALA A 46 12.61 2.43 4.75
C ALA A 46 12.39 1.19 5.63
N ARG A 47 11.61 1.30 6.73
CA ARG A 47 11.40 0.20 7.69
C ARG A 47 10.26 -0.74 7.29
N ARG A 48 9.55 -0.45 6.20
CA ARG A 48 8.42 -1.29 5.76
C ARG A 48 8.92 -2.50 4.99
N LYS A 49 8.24 -3.64 5.15
CA LYS A 49 8.43 -4.78 4.24
C LYS A 49 7.95 -4.37 2.84
N PRO A 50 8.78 -4.47 1.79
CA PRO A 50 8.35 -4.12 0.44
C PRO A 50 7.23 -5.05 0.00
N LYS A 51 6.31 -4.49 -0.78
CA LYS A 51 5.14 -5.23 -1.26
C LYS A 51 5.57 -6.32 -2.25
N THR A 52 4.74 -7.32 -2.47
CA THR A 52 5.07 -8.43 -3.39
C THR A 52 5.30 -7.93 -4.81
N GLU A 53 4.46 -7.00 -5.26
CA GLU A 53 4.58 -6.31 -6.55
C GLU A 53 5.86 -5.46 -6.69
N GLU A 54 6.42 -4.98 -5.57
CA GLU A 54 7.70 -4.23 -5.57
C GLU A 54 8.90 -5.18 -5.65
N LYS A 55 8.75 -6.43 -5.16
CA LYS A 55 9.80 -7.46 -5.21
C LYS A 55 9.85 -8.18 -6.54
N PHE A 56 8.68 -8.42 -7.14
CA PHE A 56 8.54 -9.19 -8.38
C PHE A 56 7.76 -8.34 -9.39
N PRO A 57 8.45 -7.41 -10.10
CA PRO A 57 7.80 -6.55 -11.08
C PRO A 57 7.26 -7.37 -12.28
N GLU A 58 7.89 -8.49 -12.60
CA GLU A 58 7.46 -9.41 -13.66
C GLU A 58 6.08 -10.01 -13.37
N LEU A 59 5.86 -10.47 -12.13
CA LEU A 59 4.56 -10.97 -11.66
C LEU A 59 3.44 -9.94 -11.86
N LEU A 60 3.74 -8.65 -11.65
CA LEU A 60 2.78 -7.59 -11.88
C LEU A 60 2.45 -7.44 -13.37
N GLY A 61 3.47 -7.48 -14.24
CA GLY A 61 3.28 -7.44 -15.69
C GLY A 61 2.39 -8.56 -16.20
N ASP A 62 2.62 -9.78 -15.70
CA ASP A 62 1.81 -10.95 -16.04
C ASP A 62 0.36 -10.82 -15.55
N ILE A 63 0.17 -10.31 -14.33
CA ILE A 63 -1.18 -10.03 -13.81
C ILE A 63 -1.90 -9.02 -14.71
N HIS A 64 -1.22 -7.96 -15.17
CA HIS A 64 -1.81 -7.00 -16.09
C HIS A 64 -2.17 -7.64 -17.44
N ALA A 65 -1.28 -8.45 -18.01
CA ALA A 65 -1.53 -9.16 -19.27
C ALA A 65 -2.78 -10.08 -19.21
N ILE A 66 -2.99 -10.77 -18.09
CA ILE A 66 -4.16 -11.64 -17.88
C ILE A 66 -5.43 -10.82 -17.63
N MET A 67 -5.32 -9.74 -16.86
CA MET A 67 -6.49 -9.00 -16.36
C MET A 67 -7.02 -7.96 -17.35
N ASP A 68 -6.15 -7.28 -18.10
CA ASP A 68 -6.55 -6.18 -18.98
C ASP A 68 -7.60 -6.61 -20.03
N PRO A 69 -7.43 -7.74 -20.76
CA PRO A 69 -8.43 -8.20 -21.73
C PRO A 69 -9.78 -8.58 -21.11
N LYS A 70 -9.77 -9.00 -19.85
CA LYS A 70 -10.94 -9.51 -19.11
C LYS A 70 -11.56 -8.45 -18.20
N SER A 71 -11.06 -7.20 -18.28
CA SER A 71 -11.50 -6.07 -17.48
C SER A 71 -12.33 -5.07 -18.26
N HIS A 72 -13.28 -4.45 -17.58
CA HIS A 72 -14.17 -3.45 -18.16
C HIS A 72 -14.21 -2.20 -17.30
N ALA A 73 -14.14 -1.03 -17.94
CA ALA A 73 -14.38 0.22 -17.26
C ALA A 73 -15.84 0.31 -16.76
N GLN A 74 -16.06 1.11 -15.74
CA GLN A 74 -17.42 1.39 -15.28
C GLN A 74 -18.27 2.00 -16.41
N SER A 75 -19.52 1.55 -16.59
CA SER A 75 -20.41 2.05 -17.65
C SER A 75 -20.59 3.58 -17.66
N HIS A 76 -20.62 4.22 -16.48
CA HIS A 76 -20.75 5.67 -16.37
C HIS A 76 -19.41 6.41 -16.39
N LEU A 77 -18.28 5.68 -16.49
CA LEU A 77 -16.90 6.22 -16.53
C LEU A 77 -16.59 7.24 -15.41
N LYS A 78 -17.28 7.13 -14.26
CA LYS A 78 -17.08 8.04 -13.11
C LYS A 78 -15.81 7.72 -12.33
N THR A 79 -15.27 6.52 -12.47
CA THR A 79 -14.09 6.06 -11.75
C THR A 79 -13.13 5.33 -12.68
N THR A 80 -11.85 5.33 -12.31
CA THR A 80 -10.77 4.57 -12.98
C THR A 80 -10.76 3.09 -12.58
N LEU A 81 -11.80 2.60 -11.91
CA LEU A 81 -11.86 1.20 -11.46
C LEU A 81 -12.15 0.28 -12.65
N ALA A 82 -11.37 -0.80 -12.74
CA ALA A 82 -11.54 -1.85 -13.72
C ALA A 82 -12.32 -3.01 -13.10
N TYR A 83 -13.48 -3.32 -13.65
CA TYR A 83 -14.36 -4.38 -13.15
C TYR A 83 -14.11 -5.67 -13.92
N THR A 84 -13.97 -6.77 -13.18
CA THR A 84 -13.66 -8.10 -13.72
C THR A 84 -14.54 -9.16 -13.06
N ASN A 85 -14.84 -10.25 -13.76
CA ASN A 85 -15.46 -11.45 -13.17
C ASN A 85 -14.43 -12.47 -12.69
N MET A 86 -13.14 -12.23 -12.93
CA MET A 86 -12.05 -13.11 -12.50
C MET A 86 -11.80 -12.99 -11.00
N THR A 87 -11.84 -14.13 -10.34
CA THR A 87 -11.49 -14.25 -8.92
C THR A 87 -9.96 -14.32 -8.76
N ALA A 88 -9.46 -13.99 -7.57
CA ALA A 88 -8.03 -14.13 -7.26
C ALA A 88 -7.53 -15.58 -7.42
N GLN A 89 -8.40 -16.58 -7.22
CA GLN A 89 -8.07 -17.99 -7.45
C GLN A 89 -7.89 -18.28 -8.95
N SER A 90 -8.81 -17.82 -9.79
CA SER A 90 -8.67 -17.97 -11.25
C SER A 90 -7.46 -17.23 -11.80
N VAL A 91 -7.09 -16.08 -11.22
CA VAL A 91 -5.86 -15.37 -11.60
C VAL A 91 -4.63 -16.18 -11.21
N ARG A 92 -4.61 -16.79 -10.01
CA ARG A 92 -3.50 -17.68 -9.60
C ARG A 92 -3.32 -18.85 -10.57
N LEU A 93 -4.42 -19.49 -10.98
CA LEU A 93 -4.37 -20.59 -11.94
C LEU A 93 -3.90 -20.12 -13.33
N ALA A 94 -4.40 -18.99 -13.81
CA ALA A 94 -3.97 -18.41 -15.08
C ALA A 94 -2.47 -18.06 -15.08
N LEU A 95 -1.90 -17.61 -13.95
CA LEU A 95 -0.45 -17.36 -13.84
C LEU A 95 0.38 -18.65 -13.97
N VAL A 96 -0.13 -19.78 -13.48
CA VAL A 96 0.54 -21.08 -13.65
C VAL A 96 0.42 -21.57 -15.10
N GLU A 97 -0.78 -21.48 -15.69
CA GLU A 97 -1.08 -22.00 -17.01
C GLU A 97 -0.52 -21.16 -18.16
N GLU A 98 -0.67 -19.83 -18.11
CA GLU A 98 -0.35 -18.91 -19.20
C GLU A 98 1.08 -18.35 -19.08
N CYS A 99 1.58 -18.16 -17.85
CA CYS A 99 2.88 -17.52 -17.58
C CYS A 99 3.94 -18.48 -17.01
N GLY A 100 3.59 -19.75 -16.72
CA GLY A 100 4.56 -20.79 -16.33
C GLY A 100 5.11 -20.66 -14.91
N TRP A 101 4.45 -19.89 -14.04
CA TRP A 101 4.86 -19.77 -12.64
C TRP A 101 4.67 -21.08 -11.87
N THR A 102 5.58 -21.39 -10.95
CA THR A 102 5.41 -22.52 -10.04
C THR A 102 4.47 -22.15 -8.88
N GLU A 103 3.76 -23.14 -8.34
CA GLU A 103 2.81 -22.93 -7.25
C GLU A 103 3.46 -22.37 -5.97
N ASP A 104 4.73 -22.71 -5.74
CA ASP A 104 5.53 -22.34 -4.56
C ASP A 104 6.07 -20.91 -4.64
N GLU A 105 6.35 -20.41 -5.84
CA GLU A 105 6.80 -19.03 -6.07
C GLU A 105 5.64 -18.04 -6.01
N LEU A 106 4.42 -18.50 -6.30
CA LEU A 106 3.24 -17.67 -6.31
C LEU A 106 2.78 -17.30 -4.89
N PRO A 107 2.44 -16.03 -4.66
CA PRO A 107 1.87 -15.62 -3.39
C PRO A 107 0.49 -16.26 -3.17
N VAL A 108 0.14 -16.44 -1.90
CA VAL A 108 -1.17 -17.00 -1.51
C VAL A 108 -2.32 -16.18 -2.10
N GLN A 109 -3.46 -16.81 -2.39
CA GLN A 109 -4.66 -16.19 -2.98
C GLN A 109 -5.04 -14.86 -2.33
N ARG A 110 -4.93 -14.73 -1.00
CA ARG A 110 -5.28 -13.48 -0.29
C ARG A 110 -4.35 -12.32 -0.66
N THR A 111 -3.08 -12.60 -0.90
CA THR A 111 -2.08 -11.64 -1.35
C THR A 111 -2.35 -11.20 -2.78
N ILE A 112 -2.67 -12.14 -3.68
CA ILE A 112 -3.11 -11.82 -5.06
C ILE A 112 -4.34 -10.91 -5.03
N CYS A 113 -5.32 -11.21 -4.18
CA CYS A 113 -6.50 -10.35 -4.00
C CYS A 113 -6.11 -8.93 -3.53
N ASN A 114 -5.12 -8.79 -2.65
CA ASN A 114 -4.64 -7.48 -2.21
C ASN A 114 -3.91 -6.73 -3.33
N ILE A 115 -3.11 -7.43 -4.15
CA ILE A 115 -2.45 -6.85 -5.33
C ILE A 115 -3.52 -6.33 -6.29
N LEU A 116 -4.49 -7.16 -6.68
CA LEU A 116 -5.59 -6.77 -7.57
C LEU A 116 -6.33 -5.51 -7.06
N ASN A 117 -6.66 -5.46 -5.77
CA ASN A 117 -7.34 -4.30 -5.19
C ASN A 117 -6.50 -3.01 -5.21
N ARG A 118 -5.17 -3.11 -5.00
CA ARG A 118 -4.24 -1.96 -5.08
C ARG A 118 -4.10 -1.45 -6.52
N HIS A 119 -4.14 -2.37 -7.49
CA HIS A 119 -4.12 -2.07 -8.92
C HIS A 119 -5.51 -1.75 -9.49
N HIS A 120 -6.46 -1.37 -8.63
CA HIS A 120 -7.80 -0.91 -9.02
C HIS A 120 -8.70 -1.93 -9.73
N TYR A 121 -8.33 -3.21 -9.73
CA TYR A 121 -9.21 -4.29 -10.19
C TYR A 121 -10.24 -4.63 -9.11
N ARG A 122 -11.51 -4.60 -9.50
CA ARG A 122 -12.65 -4.93 -8.62
C ARG A 122 -13.43 -6.10 -9.19
N LEU A 123 -13.55 -7.14 -8.37
CA LEU A 123 -14.42 -8.26 -8.67
C LEU A 123 -15.87 -7.77 -8.69
N ARG A 124 -16.55 -7.94 -9.83
CA ARG A 124 -17.98 -7.71 -9.97
C ARG A 124 -18.56 -8.84 -10.80
N ARG A 125 -19.71 -9.35 -10.36
CA ARG A 125 -20.48 -10.28 -11.18
C ARG A 125 -20.96 -9.53 -12.42
N VAL A 126 -20.63 -10.05 -13.60
CA VAL A 126 -21.11 -9.48 -14.86
C VAL A 126 -22.63 -9.62 -14.90
N GLU A 127 -23.33 -8.49 -14.83
CA GLU A 127 -24.74 -8.43 -15.14
C GLU A 127 -24.88 -8.58 -16.66
N LYS A 128 -25.45 -9.70 -17.11
CA LYS A 128 -25.91 -9.78 -18.49
C LYS A 128 -26.99 -8.73 -18.68
N SER A 129 -26.92 -7.98 -19.78
CA SER A 129 -27.90 -6.94 -20.09
C SER A 129 -29.32 -7.52 -20.04
N GLN A 130 -30.16 -6.95 -19.19
CA GLN A 130 -31.59 -7.24 -19.18
C GLN A 130 -32.18 -6.66 -20.47
N VAL A 131 -32.47 -7.52 -21.46
CA VAL A 131 -33.09 -7.10 -22.72
C VAL A 131 -34.47 -6.51 -22.41
N LYS A 132 -34.59 -5.19 -22.45
CA LYS A 132 -35.89 -4.50 -22.38
C LYS A 132 -36.61 -4.69 -23.71
N LYS A 133 -37.33 -5.80 -23.87
CA LYS A 133 -38.24 -5.98 -25.01
C LYS A 133 -39.40 -4.98 -24.88
N LYS A 134 -39.62 -4.14 -25.90
CA LYS A 134 -40.87 -3.37 -26.03
C LYS A 134 -42.01 -4.38 -26.16
N ARG A 135 -42.94 -4.38 -25.20
CA ARG A 135 -44.24 -5.03 -25.37
C ARG A 135 -45.07 -4.16 -26.32
N ARG A 136 -45.61 -4.79 -27.36
CA ARG A 136 -46.61 -4.19 -28.26
C ARG A 136 -47.92 -3.99 -27.52
#